data_AF-A0A1W2CE05-F1
#
_entry.id   AF-A0A1W2CE05-F1
#
_cell.length_a   1.000
_cell.length_b   1.000
_cell.length_c   1.000
_cell.angle_alpha   90.00
_cell.angle_beta   90.00
_cell.angle_gamma   90.00
#
_symmetry.space_group_name_H-M   'P 1'
#
loop_
_entity.id
_entity.type
_entity.pdbx_description
1 polymer ?
#
loop_
_entity_poly.entity_id
_entity_poly.type
_entity_poly.pdbx_seq_one_letter_code
_entity_poly.pdbx_strand_id
1 'polypeptide(L)'
;MSIICGQCGKTIEGEDMAFCPYCGTKLEIKSTTEPQNEEAEQWIRKARAVTSYPERKKILQKGLDACPGNREIEWEMLFVGEEEKTRGRVFDFSVIKCWALEFYRKPKDFSREKKDKMRSCLFDAPELKRCLNRFDNPEEKQNEYLQRLCREYVELFLEGNNQVMGNIFGFQLERNKEKKLAVPVAEMIGRIQEDENLLPEQREQLWKALYQGYAARTGGKTEYLDERLNQ
;
A
#
# COMPACT_ATOMS: atom_id res chain seq x y z
N MET A 1 15.50 -25.66 -6.75
CA MET A 1 16.76 -25.46 -6.00
C MET A 1 17.53 -26.79 -5.92
N SER A 2 18.86 -26.80 -5.91
CA SER A 2 19.65 -28.04 -5.68
C SER A 2 20.46 -27.92 -4.39
N ILE A 3 20.42 -28.95 -3.54
CA ILE A 3 21.10 -29.00 -2.25
C ILE A 3 22.19 -30.06 -2.30
N ILE A 4 23.43 -29.72 -1.94
CA ILE A 4 24.51 -30.70 -1.82
C ILE A 4 24.53 -31.22 -0.38
N CYS A 5 24.40 -32.53 -0.21
CA CYS A 5 24.48 -33.14 1.12
C CYS A 5 25.90 -33.04 1.69
N GLY A 6 26.07 -32.40 2.85
CA GLY A 6 27.37 -32.25 3.50
C GLY A 6 28.02 -33.55 3.99
N GLN A 7 27.26 -34.66 4.06
CA GLN A 7 27.79 -35.95 4.49
C GLN A 7 28.17 -36.86 3.31
N CYS A 8 27.36 -36.97 2.27
CA CYS A 8 27.62 -37.87 1.14
C CYS A 8 28.04 -37.17 -0.16
N GLY A 9 28.05 -35.83 -0.18
CA GLY A 9 28.46 -35.03 -1.34
C GLY A 9 27.54 -35.10 -2.55
N LYS A 10 26.38 -35.79 -2.44
CA LYS A 10 25.43 -35.92 -3.55
C LYS A 10 24.53 -34.70 -3.65
N THR A 11 24.28 -34.29 -4.89
CA THR A 11 23.30 -33.27 -5.25
C THR A 11 21.89 -33.85 -5.14
N ILE A 12 21.00 -33.11 -4.51
CA ILE A 12 19.60 -33.46 -4.29
C ILE A 12 18.76 -32.43 -5.03
N GLU A 13 17.91 -32.90 -5.94
CA GLU A 13 16.98 -32.09 -6.71
C GLU A 13 15.58 -32.24 -6.12
N GLY A 14 15.02 -31.14 -5.63
CA GLY A 14 13.70 -31.11 -4.99
C GLY A 14 13.59 -29.97 -3.98
N GLU A 15 12.41 -29.40 -3.85
CA GLU A 15 12.08 -28.44 -2.79
C GLU A 15 11.58 -29.21 -1.56
N ASP A 16 11.99 -28.78 -0.37
CA ASP A 16 11.53 -29.27 0.95
C ASP A 16 11.89 -30.70 1.40
N MET A 17 13.05 -31.24 0.99
CA MET A 17 13.53 -32.51 1.56
C MET A 17 14.17 -32.31 2.95
N ALA A 18 13.57 -32.87 3.99
CA ALA A 18 14.11 -32.83 5.36
C ALA A 18 15.31 -33.77 5.58
N PHE A 19 15.49 -34.78 4.72
CA PHE A 19 16.54 -35.80 4.81
C PHE A 19 17.13 -36.11 3.44
N CYS A 20 18.43 -36.44 3.42
CA CYS A 20 19.12 -36.88 2.23
C CYS A 20 18.60 -38.26 1.80
N PRO A 21 18.06 -38.42 0.58
CA PRO A 21 17.51 -39.70 0.12
C PRO A 21 18.59 -40.77 -0.06
N TYR A 22 19.87 -40.37 -0.10
CA TYR A 22 20.99 -41.29 -0.35
C TYR A 22 21.69 -41.80 0.91
N CYS A 23 21.69 -41.02 2.00
CA CYS A 23 22.41 -41.39 3.22
C CYS A 23 21.62 -41.17 4.51
N GLY A 24 20.39 -40.68 4.43
CA GLY A 24 19.51 -40.48 5.59
C GLY A 24 19.89 -39.29 6.49
N THR A 25 20.95 -38.55 6.16
CA THR A 25 21.38 -37.37 6.93
C THR A 25 20.34 -36.27 6.86
N LYS A 26 20.02 -35.66 8.00
CA LYS A 26 19.13 -34.50 8.06
C LYS A 26 19.72 -33.35 7.23
N LEU A 27 18.93 -32.78 6.34
CA LEU A 27 19.33 -31.63 5.54
C LEU A 27 18.96 -30.36 6.30
N GLU A 28 19.92 -29.48 6.52
CA GLU A 28 19.63 -28.13 7.00
C GLU A 28 19.11 -27.30 5.83
N ILE A 29 17.78 -27.31 5.66
CA ILE A 29 17.13 -26.31 4.82
C ILE A 29 17.35 -24.98 5.53
N LYS A 30 18.31 -24.18 5.05
CA LYS A 30 18.38 -22.77 5.43
C LYS A 30 17.14 -22.09 4.86
N SER A 31 16.07 -22.07 5.64
CA SER A 31 14.91 -21.25 5.31
C SER A 31 15.39 -19.80 5.25
N THR A 32 15.29 -19.19 4.09
CA THR A 32 15.56 -17.76 3.85
C THR A 32 14.51 -16.85 4.47
N THR A 33 13.64 -17.36 5.34
CA THR A 33 12.84 -16.53 6.23
C THR A 33 13.76 -15.90 7.27
N GLU A 34 14.03 -14.61 7.10
CA GLU A 34 14.50 -13.74 8.17
C GLU A 34 13.74 -14.08 9.45
N PRO A 35 14.41 -14.22 10.62
CA PRO A 35 13.71 -14.51 11.85
C PRO A 35 12.66 -13.42 12.05
N GLN A 36 11.39 -13.81 12.00
CA GLN A 36 10.28 -12.93 12.35
C GLN A 36 10.58 -12.41 13.76
N ASN A 37 11.04 -11.16 13.82
CA ASN A 37 11.38 -10.55 15.09
C ASN A 37 10.05 -10.25 15.79
N GLU A 38 9.66 -11.13 16.71
CA GLU A 38 8.41 -11.05 17.48
C GLU A 38 8.21 -9.66 18.10
N GLU A 39 9.29 -8.98 18.49
CA GLU A 39 9.25 -7.62 19.01
C GLU A 39 8.78 -6.60 17.95
N ALA A 40 9.30 -6.69 16.72
CA ALA A 40 8.90 -5.80 15.63
C ALA A 40 7.42 -6.01 15.26
N GLU A 41 6.96 -7.26 15.24
CA GLU A 41 5.55 -7.58 14.98
C GLU A 41 4.61 -7.00 16.04
N GLN A 42 5.03 -6.99 17.32
CA GLN A 42 4.26 -6.36 18.39
C GLN A 42 4.12 -4.84 18.16
N TRP A 43 5.18 -4.16 17.74
CA TRP A 43 5.13 -2.73 17.42
C TRP A 43 4.21 -2.43 16.23
N ILE A 44 4.31 -3.22 15.16
CA ILE A 44 3.44 -3.11 13.99
C ILE A 44 1.97 -3.34 14.36
N ARG A 45 1.69 -4.38 15.17
CA ARG A 45 0.33 -4.68 15.64
C ARG A 45 -0.24 -3.54 16.46
N LYS A 46 0.54 -2.99 17.40
CA LYS A 46 0.16 -1.81 18.20
C LYS A 46 -0.14 -0.60 17.31
N ALA A 47 0.70 -0.34 16.31
CA ALA A 47 0.52 0.79 15.40
C ALA A 47 -0.75 0.66 14.54
N ARG A 48 -1.04 -0.54 14.03
CA ARG A 48 -2.25 -0.82 13.22
C ARG A 48 -3.55 -0.78 14.03
N ALA A 49 -3.49 -1.01 15.34
CA ALA A 49 -4.67 -0.91 16.22
C ALA A 49 -5.14 0.54 16.46
N VAL A 50 -4.32 1.53 16.11
CA VAL A 50 -4.63 2.96 16.30
C VAL A 50 -5.14 3.59 15.00
N THR A 51 -6.20 4.38 15.12
CA THR A 51 -6.81 5.12 13.99
C THR A 51 -6.12 6.46 13.71
N SER A 52 -5.55 7.09 14.73
CA SER A 52 -4.78 8.33 14.63
C SER A 52 -3.43 8.11 13.96
N TYR A 53 -3.19 8.76 12.81
CA TYR A 53 -1.94 8.69 12.08
C TYR A 53 -0.74 9.29 12.83
N PRO A 54 -0.85 10.46 13.50
CA PRO A 54 0.24 10.99 14.32
C PRO A 54 0.63 10.05 15.47
N GLU A 55 -0.34 9.37 16.08
CA GLU A 55 -0.08 8.39 17.12
C GLU A 55 0.55 7.12 16.55
N ARG A 56 0.05 6.62 15.41
CA ARG A 56 0.67 5.52 14.65
C ARG A 56 2.14 5.81 14.36
N LYS A 57 2.47 7.03 13.91
CA LYS A 57 3.86 7.49 13.69
C LYS A 57 4.71 7.34 14.94
N LYS A 58 4.22 7.82 16.09
CA LYS A 58 4.94 7.75 17.37
C LYS A 58 5.19 6.31 17.81
N ILE A 59 4.22 5.41 17.60
CA ILE A 59 4.37 3.99 17.93
C ILE A 59 5.42 3.33 17.03
N LEU A 60 5.35 3.58 15.72
CA LEU A 60 6.32 3.05 14.76
C LEU A 60 7.74 3.60 15.02
N GLN A 61 7.87 4.87 15.41
CA GLN A 61 9.16 5.45 15.76
C GLN A 61 9.77 4.75 16.98
N LYS A 62 9.00 4.50 18.04
CA LYS A 62 9.45 3.70 19.18
C LYS A 62 9.84 2.28 18.76
N GLY A 63 9.12 1.70 17.80
CA GLY A 63 9.46 0.42 17.21
C GLY A 63 10.79 0.43 16.47
N LEU A 64 11.11 1.50 15.72
CA LEU A 64 12.42 1.66 15.08
C LEU A 64 13.55 1.91 16.10
N ASP A 65 13.27 2.62 17.18
CA ASP A 65 14.24 2.82 18.26
C ASP A 65 14.57 1.49 18.97
N ALA A 66 13.56 0.62 19.15
CA ALA A 66 13.70 -0.71 19.76
C ALA A 66 14.27 -1.75 18.79
N CYS A 67 13.93 -1.66 17.50
CA CYS A 67 14.38 -2.58 16.44
C CYS A 67 15.02 -1.80 15.27
N PRO A 68 16.23 -1.25 15.45
CA PRO A 68 16.87 -0.40 14.43
C PRO A 68 17.02 -1.10 13.09
N GLY A 69 16.60 -0.44 12.03
CA GLY A 69 16.70 -0.95 10.66
C GLY A 69 15.73 -2.10 10.34
N ASN A 70 14.73 -2.39 11.18
CA ASN A 70 13.74 -3.41 10.85
C ASN A 70 12.93 -3.00 9.60
N ARG A 71 13.02 -3.80 8.54
CA ARG A 71 12.41 -3.50 7.23
C ARG A 71 10.89 -3.39 7.29
N GLU A 72 10.23 -4.19 8.12
CA GLU A 72 8.77 -4.23 8.21
C GLU A 72 8.21 -3.02 8.99
N ILE A 73 8.91 -2.55 10.01
CA ILE A 73 8.53 -1.29 10.69
C ILE A 73 8.75 -0.09 9.76
N GLU A 74 9.87 -0.07 9.01
CA GLU A 74 10.11 0.96 7.99
C GLU A 74 9.03 0.94 6.90
N TRP A 75 8.60 -0.25 6.47
CA TRP A 75 7.50 -0.43 5.53
C TRP A 75 6.20 0.17 6.06
N GLU A 76 5.81 -0.12 7.30
CA GLU A 76 4.62 0.47 7.92
C GLU A 76 4.69 2.00 8.03
N MET A 77 5.89 2.55 8.23
CA MET A 77 6.09 3.99 8.31
C MET A 77 5.74 4.70 6.99
N LEU A 78 5.89 4.03 5.84
CA LEU A 78 5.58 4.60 4.53
C LEU A 78 4.11 4.98 4.35
N PHE A 79 3.21 4.40 5.14
CA PHE A 79 1.76 4.66 5.08
C PHE A 79 1.33 5.83 5.97
N VAL A 80 2.25 6.39 6.75
CA VAL A 80 2.01 7.60 7.51
C VAL A 80 2.52 8.80 6.71
N GLY A 81 1.69 9.83 6.60
CA GLY A 81 2.02 11.04 5.86
C GLY A 81 2.92 11.99 6.66
N GLU A 82 3.22 13.13 6.05
CA GLU A 82 3.99 14.19 6.69
C GLU A 82 3.08 15.09 7.51
N GLU A 83 3.56 15.59 8.64
CA GLU A 83 2.89 16.68 9.35
C GLU A 83 3.28 17.99 8.66
N GLU A 84 2.44 18.50 7.76
CA GLU A 84 2.62 19.88 7.31
C GLU A 84 2.28 20.83 8.49
N LYS A 85 3.17 21.80 8.74
CA LYS A 85 2.90 22.85 9.74
C LYS A 85 1.85 23.81 9.18
N THR A 86 0.59 23.44 9.24
CA THR A 86 -0.51 24.30 8.81
C THR A 86 -0.75 25.41 9.84
N ARG A 87 -0.80 26.66 9.36
CA ARG A 87 -1.31 27.82 10.10
C ARG A 87 -2.82 27.92 9.87
N GLY A 88 -3.65 27.27 10.70
CA GLY A 88 -5.10 27.57 10.80
C GLY A 88 -6.08 26.38 10.70
N ARG A 89 -7.37 26.69 10.92
CA ARG A 89 -8.55 25.83 11.23
C ARG A 89 -8.97 24.76 10.19
N VAL A 90 -8.20 24.49 9.14
CA VAL A 90 -8.57 23.46 8.14
C VAL A 90 -7.94 22.13 8.56
N PHE A 91 -8.74 21.06 8.59
CA PHE A 91 -8.21 19.70 8.84
C PHE A 91 -7.14 19.36 7.79
N ASP A 92 -5.94 19.04 8.27
CA ASP A 92 -4.80 18.71 7.42
C ASP A 92 -4.71 17.20 7.23
N PHE A 93 -5.06 16.74 6.03
CA PHE A 93 -4.99 15.32 5.66
C PHE A 93 -3.61 14.88 5.17
N SER A 94 -2.61 15.78 5.13
CA SER A 94 -1.23 15.43 4.72
C SER A 94 -0.57 14.38 5.62
N VAL A 95 -1.06 14.22 6.86
CA VAL A 95 -0.67 13.17 7.81
C VAL A 95 -1.08 11.76 7.38
N ILE A 96 -1.91 11.63 6.35
CA ILE A 96 -2.38 10.38 5.78
C ILE A 96 -1.72 10.19 4.41
N LYS A 97 -0.84 9.18 4.24
CA LYS A 97 -0.05 9.05 3.00
C LYS A 97 -0.92 8.95 1.74
N CYS A 98 -2.02 8.20 1.81
CA CYS A 98 -2.88 8.00 0.65
C CYS A 98 -3.62 9.27 0.20
N TRP A 99 -3.60 10.36 0.99
CA TRP A 99 -4.10 11.68 0.57
C TRP A 99 -3.38 12.24 -0.66
N ALA A 100 -2.17 11.75 -0.97
CA ALA A 100 -1.48 12.06 -2.22
C ALA A 100 -2.30 11.74 -3.49
N LEU A 101 -3.33 10.90 -3.39
CA LEU A 101 -4.26 10.60 -4.50
C LEU A 101 -5.33 11.68 -4.72
N GLU A 102 -5.52 12.60 -3.77
CA GLU A 102 -6.65 13.55 -3.80
C GLU A 102 -6.63 14.47 -5.03
N PHE A 103 -5.45 14.82 -5.55
CA PHE A 103 -5.39 15.68 -6.72
C PHE A 103 -5.95 15.02 -7.98
N TYR A 104 -6.00 13.69 -8.05
CA TYR A 104 -6.73 13.00 -9.12
C TYR A 104 -8.24 13.12 -8.94
N ARG A 105 -8.74 13.25 -7.72
CA ARG A 105 -10.17 13.46 -7.47
C ARG A 105 -10.58 14.91 -7.68
N LYS A 106 -9.76 15.86 -7.21
CA LYS A 106 -10.03 17.30 -7.22
C LYS A 106 -8.84 18.09 -7.78
N PRO A 107 -8.50 17.94 -9.07
CA PRO A 107 -7.29 18.55 -9.63
C PRO A 107 -7.28 20.08 -9.60
N LYS A 108 -8.45 20.73 -9.50
CA LYS A 108 -8.55 22.20 -9.46
C LYS A 108 -8.15 22.80 -8.10
N ASP A 109 -8.10 21.99 -7.04
CA ASP A 109 -7.80 22.45 -5.68
C ASP A 109 -6.29 22.55 -5.42
N PHE A 110 -5.46 22.07 -6.35
CA PHE A 110 -4.01 21.96 -6.17
C PHE A 110 -3.24 22.71 -7.27
N SER A 111 -2.21 23.45 -6.87
CA SER A 111 -1.24 24.04 -7.79
C SER A 111 -0.44 22.96 -8.51
N ARG A 112 0.20 23.33 -9.64
CA ARG A 112 1.10 22.42 -10.36
C ARG A 112 2.21 21.86 -9.45
N GLU A 113 2.88 22.75 -8.70
CA GLU A 113 3.94 22.35 -7.77
C GLU A 113 3.44 21.35 -6.71
N LYS A 114 2.24 21.56 -6.16
CA LYS A 114 1.68 20.63 -5.17
C LYS A 114 1.35 19.27 -5.80
N LYS A 115 0.82 19.24 -7.03
CA LYS A 115 0.59 18.00 -7.78
C LYS A 115 1.89 17.23 -8.01
N ASP A 116 2.95 17.92 -8.40
CA ASP A 116 4.26 17.28 -8.63
C ASP A 116 4.83 16.69 -7.33
N LYS A 117 4.68 17.39 -6.19
CA LYS A 117 5.02 16.85 -4.86
C LYS A 117 4.17 15.63 -4.50
N MET A 118 2.87 15.65 -4.79
CA MET A 118 1.97 14.52 -4.51
C MET A 118 2.30 13.30 -5.39
N ARG A 119 2.67 13.49 -6.66
CA ARG A 119 3.20 12.40 -7.52
C ARG A 119 4.50 11.84 -6.98
N SER A 120 5.44 12.72 -6.64
CA SER A 120 6.71 12.32 -6.04
C SER A 120 6.51 11.56 -4.72
N CYS A 121 5.51 11.93 -3.93
CA CYS A 121 5.13 11.21 -2.71
C CYS A 121 4.70 9.74 -2.98
N LEU A 122 4.07 9.47 -4.14
CA LEU A 122 3.58 8.14 -4.54
C LEU A 122 4.67 7.24 -5.11
N PHE A 123 5.67 7.80 -5.81
CA PHE A 123 6.64 6.99 -6.56
C PHE A 123 8.10 7.27 -6.22
N ASP A 124 8.41 8.51 -5.85
CA ASP A 124 9.79 9.00 -5.80
C ASP A 124 10.29 9.40 -4.41
N ALA A 125 9.50 9.16 -3.37
CA ALA A 125 9.88 9.46 -2.00
C ALA A 125 11.19 8.73 -1.63
N PRO A 126 12.22 9.42 -1.10
CA PRO A 126 13.49 8.80 -0.76
C PRO A 126 13.37 7.59 0.18
N GLU A 127 12.42 7.65 1.12
CA GLU A 127 12.12 6.57 2.06
C GLU A 127 11.52 5.35 1.35
N LEU A 128 10.64 5.59 0.36
CA LEU A 128 10.06 4.52 -0.46
C LEU A 128 11.16 3.80 -1.24
N LYS A 129 12.00 4.55 -1.97
CA LYS A 129 13.13 3.97 -2.74
C LYS A 129 14.08 3.18 -1.83
N ARG A 130 14.41 3.74 -0.66
CA ARG A 130 15.24 3.05 0.32
C ARG A 130 14.61 1.74 0.80
N CYS A 131 13.30 1.72 1.08
CA CYS A 131 12.60 0.52 1.51
C CYS A 131 12.52 -0.53 0.39
N LEU A 132 12.13 -0.13 -0.82
CA LEU A 132 11.98 -1.04 -1.96
C LEU A 132 13.29 -1.76 -2.30
N ASN A 133 14.43 -1.07 -2.23
CA ASN A 133 15.76 -1.64 -2.47
C ASN A 133 16.17 -2.75 -1.48
N ARG A 134 15.40 -2.97 -0.42
CA ARG A 134 15.65 -4.00 0.59
C ARG A 134 14.81 -5.25 0.39
N PHE A 135 13.93 -5.29 -0.61
CA PHE A 135 13.12 -6.46 -0.95
C PHE A 135 13.65 -7.12 -2.22
N ASP A 136 13.49 -8.46 -2.32
CA ASP A 136 14.00 -9.24 -3.45
C ASP A 136 13.33 -8.87 -4.78
N ASN A 137 12.06 -8.47 -4.73
CA ASN A 137 11.29 -8.00 -5.87
C ASN A 137 10.73 -6.58 -5.61
N PRO A 138 11.53 -5.52 -5.87
CA PRO A 138 11.11 -4.13 -5.62
C PRO A 138 9.86 -3.71 -6.39
N GLU A 139 9.66 -4.23 -7.61
CA GLU A 139 8.52 -3.88 -8.45
C GLU A 139 7.20 -4.45 -7.89
N GLU A 140 7.20 -5.74 -7.53
CA GLU A 140 6.05 -6.36 -6.86
C GLU A 140 5.73 -5.67 -5.54
N LYS A 141 6.78 -5.30 -4.78
CA LYS A 141 6.60 -4.57 -3.54
C LYS A 141 6.03 -3.16 -3.76
N GLN A 142 6.45 -2.46 -4.81
CA GLN A 142 5.84 -1.18 -5.20
C GLN A 142 4.36 -1.34 -5.56
N ASN A 143 3.97 -2.42 -6.23
CA ASN A 143 2.57 -2.71 -6.49
C ASN A 143 1.78 -2.92 -5.20
N GLU A 144 2.32 -3.67 -4.23
CA GLU A 144 1.70 -3.84 -2.90
C GLU A 144 1.53 -2.50 -2.17
N TYR A 145 2.53 -1.62 -2.25
CA TYR A 145 2.47 -0.28 -1.68
C TYR A 145 1.30 0.54 -2.25
N LEU A 146 1.23 0.65 -3.58
CA LEU A 146 0.19 1.40 -4.26
C LEU A 146 -1.20 0.80 -4.01
N GLN A 147 -1.33 -0.53 -4.03
CA GLN A 147 -2.59 -1.22 -3.73
C GLN A 147 -3.11 -0.87 -2.33
N ARG A 148 -2.22 -0.87 -1.32
CA ARG A 148 -2.61 -0.50 0.04
C ARG A 148 -3.03 0.97 0.12
N LEU A 149 -2.27 1.89 -0.49
CA LEU A 149 -2.65 3.30 -0.52
C LEU A 149 -4.01 3.52 -1.20
N CYS A 150 -4.22 2.93 -2.37
CA CYS A 150 -5.46 3.06 -3.12
C CYS A 150 -6.66 2.49 -2.35
N ARG A 151 -6.52 1.31 -1.73
CA ARG A 151 -7.57 0.72 -0.90
C ARG A 151 -7.93 1.63 0.28
N GLU A 152 -6.92 2.13 0.99
CA GLU A 152 -7.11 3.04 2.13
C GLU A 152 -7.73 4.37 1.70
N TYR A 153 -7.38 4.87 0.50
CA TYR A 153 -7.99 6.08 -0.04
C TYR A 153 -9.47 5.90 -0.39
N VAL A 154 -9.82 4.80 -1.06
CA VAL A 154 -11.22 4.48 -1.37
C VAL A 154 -12.04 4.38 -0.08
N GLU A 155 -11.50 3.73 0.95
CA GLU A 155 -12.14 3.62 2.26
C GLU A 155 -12.33 4.98 2.96
N LEU A 156 -11.25 5.76 3.11
CA LEU A 156 -11.30 6.97 3.94
C LEU A 156 -11.93 8.17 3.21
N PHE A 157 -11.60 8.38 1.94
CA PHE A 157 -11.89 9.64 1.24
C PHE A 157 -13.01 9.55 0.21
N LEU A 158 -13.38 8.34 -0.22
CA LEU A 158 -14.55 8.13 -1.09
C LEU A 158 -15.71 7.56 -0.28
N GLU A 159 -15.54 6.41 0.35
CA GLU A 159 -16.57 5.76 1.15
C GLU A 159 -16.88 6.55 2.43
N GLY A 160 -15.88 7.13 3.09
CA GLY A 160 -16.09 8.04 4.22
C GLY A 160 -16.68 9.41 3.86
N ASN A 161 -16.88 9.71 2.57
CA ASN A 161 -17.30 11.03 2.12
C ASN A 161 -18.82 11.11 1.88
N ASN A 162 -19.50 11.92 2.68
CA ASN A 162 -20.95 12.13 2.59
C ASN A 162 -21.42 12.70 1.24
N GLN A 163 -20.56 13.43 0.51
CA GLN A 163 -20.90 13.93 -0.84
C GLN A 163 -20.93 12.80 -1.87
N VAL A 164 -20.11 11.75 -1.67
CA VAL A 164 -20.05 10.58 -2.54
C VAL A 164 -21.13 9.57 -2.14
N MET A 165 -21.23 9.27 -0.84
CA MET A 165 -22.12 8.22 -0.36
C MET A 165 -23.56 8.67 -0.14
N GLY A 166 -23.82 9.98 -0.01
CA GLY A 166 -25.14 10.56 0.19
C GLY A 166 -25.76 10.17 1.55
N ASN A 167 -26.00 11.17 2.42
CA ASN A 167 -26.70 10.93 3.67
C ASN A 167 -28.21 11.10 3.49
N ILE A 168 -28.98 10.11 3.97
CA ILE A 168 -30.40 10.26 4.27
C ILE A 168 -30.53 10.07 5.79
N PHE A 169 -30.82 11.16 6.52
CA PHE A 169 -31.12 11.14 7.96
C PHE A 169 -30.11 10.42 8.87
N GLY A 170 -28.80 10.64 8.69
CA GLY A 170 -27.79 10.12 9.61
C GLY A 170 -27.53 8.61 9.54
N PHE A 171 -28.22 7.89 8.64
CA PHE A 171 -27.91 6.52 8.29
C PHE A 171 -27.25 6.48 6.91
N GLN A 172 -26.04 5.95 6.87
CA GLN A 172 -25.34 5.68 5.61
C GLN A 172 -26.04 4.47 4.97
N LEU A 173 -26.99 4.72 4.06
CA LEU A 173 -27.56 3.65 3.25
C LEU A 173 -26.47 3.15 2.31
N GLU A 174 -25.83 2.05 2.69
CA GLU A 174 -24.90 1.27 1.85
C GLU A 174 -25.54 0.76 0.54
N ARG A 175 -26.85 1.00 0.33
CA ARG A 175 -27.50 0.77 -0.95
C ARG A 175 -26.71 1.43 -2.08
N ASN A 176 -26.25 0.58 -3.00
CA ASN A 176 -25.53 0.94 -4.22
C ASN A 176 -24.14 1.56 -3.96
N LYS A 177 -23.45 1.16 -2.89
CA LYS A 177 -22.06 1.56 -2.61
C LYS A 177 -21.17 1.40 -3.85
N GLU A 178 -21.29 0.29 -4.54
CA GLU A 178 -20.52 -0.06 -5.73
C GLU A 178 -20.74 0.99 -6.83
N LYS A 179 -21.99 1.26 -7.17
CA LYS A 179 -22.36 2.28 -8.16
C LYS A 179 -21.92 3.70 -7.78
N LYS A 180 -22.01 4.06 -6.49
CA LYS A 180 -21.63 5.40 -5.99
C LYS A 180 -20.10 5.60 -6.05
N LEU A 181 -19.33 4.60 -5.63
CA LEU A 181 -17.87 4.64 -5.68
C LEU A 181 -17.34 4.58 -7.11
N ALA A 182 -18.03 3.89 -8.03
CA ALA A 182 -17.59 3.76 -9.41
C ALA A 182 -17.47 5.09 -10.16
N VAL A 183 -18.26 6.13 -9.79
CA VAL A 183 -18.16 7.47 -10.41
C VAL A 183 -16.80 8.11 -10.15
N PRO A 184 -16.43 8.47 -8.90
CA PRO A 184 -15.16 9.12 -8.65
C PRO A 184 -13.96 8.24 -9.01
N VAL A 185 -14.07 6.91 -8.86
CA VAL A 185 -12.98 6.00 -9.22
C VAL A 185 -12.71 6.00 -10.73
N ALA A 186 -13.74 5.93 -11.57
CA ALA A 186 -13.56 6.00 -13.02
C ALA A 186 -12.94 7.32 -13.46
N GLU A 187 -13.41 8.45 -12.91
CA GLU A 187 -12.83 9.76 -13.20
C GLU A 187 -11.36 9.86 -12.79
N MET A 188 -11.01 9.33 -11.62
CA MET A 188 -9.62 9.30 -11.15
C MET A 188 -8.76 8.41 -12.05
N ILE A 189 -9.24 7.23 -12.44
CA ILE A 189 -8.53 6.32 -13.36
C ILE A 189 -8.26 7.02 -14.70
N GLY A 190 -9.26 7.67 -15.31
CA GLY A 190 -9.06 8.41 -16.55
C GLY A 190 -7.97 9.49 -16.41
N ARG A 191 -8.01 10.26 -15.31
CA ARG A 191 -6.98 11.28 -15.03
C ARG A 191 -5.59 10.68 -14.78
N ILE A 192 -5.49 9.49 -14.18
CA ILE A 192 -4.21 8.78 -14.02
C ILE A 192 -3.67 8.34 -15.38
N GLN A 193 -4.52 7.78 -16.24
CA GLN A 193 -4.14 7.33 -17.57
C GLN A 193 -3.66 8.48 -18.47
N GLU A 194 -4.27 9.66 -18.32
CA GLU A 194 -3.92 10.89 -19.03
C GLU A 194 -2.74 11.67 -18.40
N ASP A 195 -2.17 11.23 -17.26
CA ASP A 195 -1.11 11.99 -16.59
C ASP A 195 0.25 11.85 -17.28
N GLU A 196 0.55 12.76 -18.20
CA GLU A 196 1.81 12.81 -18.94
C GLU A 196 3.05 13.07 -18.06
N ASN A 197 2.87 13.44 -16.79
CA ASN A 197 3.99 13.60 -15.85
C ASN A 197 4.39 12.29 -15.17
N LEU A 198 3.62 11.21 -15.38
CA LEU A 198 3.97 9.86 -14.96
C LEU A 198 4.49 9.03 -16.14
N LEU A 199 5.46 8.16 -15.86
CA LEU A 199 5.89 7.15 -16.83
C LEU A 199 4.72 6.22 -17.18
N PRO A 200 4.69 5.64 -18.40
CA PRO A 200 3.64 4.70 -18.81
C PRO A 200 3.42 3.56 -17.79
N GLU A 201 4.49 3.00 -17.25
CA GLU A 201 4.44 1.90 -16.28
C GLU A 201 3.87 2.38 -14.95
N GLN A 202 4.23 3.59 -14.50
CA GLN A 202 3.70 4.19 -13.27
C GLN A 202 2.19 4.46 -13.39
N ARG A 203 1.75 4.96 -14.55
CA ARG A 203 0.31 5.11 -14.84
C ARG A 203 -0.38 3.76 -14.75
N GLU A 204 0.19 2.74 -15.36
CA GLU A 204 -0.36 1.39 -15.36
C GLU A 204 -0.50 0.80 -13.95
N GLN A 205 0.58 0.85 -13.16
CA GLN A 205 0.58 0.38 -11.78
C GLN A 205 -0.48 1.11 -10.94
N LEU A 206 -0.58 2.43 -11.08
CA LEU A 206 -1.47 3.24 -10.25
C LEU A 206 -2.95 3.05 -10.59
N TRP A 207 -3.32 3.02 -11.87
CA TRP A 207 -4.74 2.82 -12.21
C TRP A 207 -5.19 1.40 -11.84
N LYS A 208 -4.33 0.38 -12.02
CA LYS A 208 -4.61 -1.00 -11.58
C LYS A 208 -4.75 -1.08 -10.06
N ALA A 209 -3.86 -0.44 -9.31
CA ALA A 209 -3.96 -0.36 -7.86
C ALA A 209 -5.26 0.32 -7.39
N LEU A 210 -5.69 1.38 -8.08
CA LEU A 210 -6.94 2.07 -7.77
C LEU A 210 -8.17 1.20 -8.07
N TYR A 211 -8.17 0.52 -9.21
CA TYR A 211 -9.21 -0.46 -9.56
C TYR A 211 -9.30 -1.58 -8.50
N GLN A 212 -8.16 -2.14 -8.09
CA GLN A 212 -8.09 -3.17 -7.05
C GLN A 212 -8.55 -2.64 -5.68
N GLY A 213 -8.22 -1.39 -5.36
CA GLY A 213 -8.71 -0.70 -4.16
C GLY A 213 -10.24 -0.60 -4.15
N TYR A 214 -10.84 -0.24 -5.28
CA TYR A 214 -12.30 -0.25 -5.44
C TYR A 214 -12.88 -1.66 -5.28
N ALA A 215 -12.35 -2.65 -6.01
CA ALA A 215 -12.84 -4.03 -5.98
C ALA A 215 -12.80 -4.62 -4.56
N ALA A 216 -11.75 -4.34 -3.79
CA ALA A 216 -11.63 -4.77 -2.40
C ALA A 216 -12.73 -4.17 -1.51
N ARG A 217 -13.11 -2.90 -1.75
CA ARG A 217 -14.16 -2.22 -0.96
C ARG A 217 -15.58 -2.57 -1.40
N THR A 218 -15.76 -3.14 -2.59
CA THR A 218 -17.07 -3.58 -3.11
C THR A 218 -17.29 -5.09 -3.04
N GLY A 219 -16.38 -5.83 -2.39
CA GLY A 219 -16.48 -7.29 -2.30
C GLY A 219 -16.36 -7.97 -3.67
N GLY A 220 -15.58 -7.40 -4.58
CA GLY A 220 -15.32 -7.93 -5.92
C GLY A 220 -16.36 -7.55 -6.98
N LYS A 221 -17.40 -6.78 -6.64
CA LYS A 221 -18.41 -6.32 -7.60
C LYS A 221 -17.89 -5.13 -8.41
N THR A 222 -17.40 -5.39 -9.62
CA THR A 222 -16.74 -4.40 -10.48
C THR A 222 -17.57 -3.89 -11.63
N GLU A 223 -18.78 -4.42 -11.82
CA GLU A 223 -19.58 -4.21 -13.03
C GLU A 223 -19.85 -2.72 -13.30
N TYR A 224 -20.19 -1.96 -12.24
CA TYR A 224 -20.43 -0.52 -12.36
C TYR A 224 -19.19 0.31 -12.72
N LEU A 225 -18.00 -0.16 -12.33
CA LEU A 225 -16.74 0.49 -12.70
C LEU A 225 -16.35 0.10 -14.13
N ASP A 226 -16.49 -1.17 -14.48
CA ASP A 226 -16.22 -1.69 -15.83
C ASP A 226 -17.09 -1.00 -16.88
N GLU A 227 -18.38 -0.83 -16.60
CA GLU A 227 -19.30 -0.08 -17.48
C GLU A 227 -18.82 1.35 -17.73
N ARG A 228 -18.17 1.99 -16.76
CA ARG A 228 -17.73 3.38 -16.84
C ARG A 228 -16.39 3.55 -17.55
N LEU A 229 -15.50 2.58 -17.43
CA LEU A 229 -14.20 2.61 -18.08
C LEU A 229 -14.28 2.25 -19.57
N ASN A 230 -15.36 1.58 -19.99
CA ASN A 230 -15.62 1.20 -21.38
C ASN A 230 -16.53 2.19 -22.14
N GLN A 231 -16.87 3.34 -21.54
CA GLN A 231 -17.65 4.43 -22.15
C GLN A 231 -16.75 5.49 -22.75
#